data_AF-A0A6N8BQV8-F1
#
_entry.id   AF-A0A6N8BQV8-F1
#
_cell.length_a   1.000
_cell.length_b   1.000
_cell.length_c   1.000
_cell.angle_alpha   90.00
_cell.angle_beta   90.00
_cell.angle_gamma   90.00
#
_symmetry.space_group_name_H-M   'P 1'
#
loop_
_entity.id
_entity.type
_entity.pdbx_description
1 polymer ?
#
loop_
_entity_poly.entity_id
_entity_poly.type
_entity_poly.pdbx_seq_one_letter_code
_entity_poly.pdbx_strand_id
1 'polypeptide(L)'
;MPTLIARAAAFAAEAHAAVGQVRKYTGEPYVEHPRAVARLVADAGGDDAMVAAAWLHDVVEDTRVSLDEIRGQFGDAVADRGWWG
;
A
#
# COMPACT_ATOMS: atom_id res chain seq x y z
N MET A 1 -16.57 -1.68 -10.22
CA MET A 1 -15.22 -2.23 -10.00
C MET A 1 -14.55 -1.41 -8.90
N PRO A 2 -13.78 -2.01 -7.99
CA PRO A 2 -13.07 -1.27 -6.96
C PRO A 2 -12.06 -0.29 -7.59
N THR A 3 -11.89 0.89 -6.98
CA THR A 3 -10.92 1.91 -7.43
C THR A 3 -9.49 1.42 -7.23
N LEU A 4 -8.52 2.06 -7.90
CA LEU A 4 -7.10 1.74 -7.76
C LEU A 4 -6.65 1.79 -6.29
N ILE A 5 -7.08 2.82 -5.57
CA ILE A 5 -6.81 3.04 -4.14
C ILE A 5 -7.42 1.92 -3.28
N ALA A 6 -8.67 1.52 -3.54
CA ALA A 6 -9.33 0.46 -2.77
C ALA A 6 -8.62 -0.89 -2.95
N ARG A 7 -8.13 -1.18 -4.17
CA ARG A 7 -7.33 -2.38 -4.44
C ARG A 7 -5.98 -2.34 -3.71
N ALA A 8 -5.30 -1.20 -3.73
CA ALA A 8 -4.02 -1.02 -3.04
C ALA A 8 -4.16 -1.19 -1.53
N ALA A 9 -5.20 -0.60 -0.93
CA ALA A 9 -5.49 -0.73 0.50
C ALA A 9 -5.78 -2.18 0.93
N ALA A 10 -6.58 -2.91 0.13
CA ALA A 10 -6.86 -4.32 0.39
C ALA A 10 -5.59 -5.18 0.29
N PHE A 11 -4.79 -4.97 -0.76
CA PHE A 11 -3.54 -5.69 -0.96
C PHE A 11 -2.53 -5.43 0.16
N ALA A 12 -2.39 -4.19 0.61
CA ALA A 12 -1.54 -3.85 1.75
C ALA A 12 -1.98 -4.59 3.02
N ALA A 13 -3.29 -4.59 3.32
CA ALA A 13 -3.84 -5.32 4.47
C ALA A 13 -3.54 -6.82 4.40
N GLU A 14 -3.69 -7.43 3.23
CA GLU A 14 -3.40 -8.86 3.02
C GLU A 14 -1.90 -9.16 3.16
N ALA A 15 -1.02 -8.33 2.59
CA ALA A 15 0.42 -8.52 2.64
C ALA A 15 0.98 -8.41 4.07
N HIS A 16 0.56 -7.39 4.84
CA HIS A 16 0.97 -7.25 6.25
C HIS A 16 0.40 -8.37 7.13
N ALA A 17 -0.83 -8.81 6.87
CA ALA A 17 -1.40 -9.97 7.55
C ALA A 17 -0.60 -11.27 7.26
N ALA A 18 -0.15 -11.46 6.02
CA ALA A 18 0.59 -12.65 5.59
C ALA A 18 1.95 -12.81 6.28
N VAL A 19 2.60 -11.69 6.64
CA VAL A 19 3.87 -11.72 7.42
C VAL A 19 3.66 -11.69 8.93
N GLY A 20 2.41 -11.76 9.39
CA GLY A 20 2.08 -11.75 10.82
C GLY A 20 2.19 -10.38 11.47
N GLN A 21 2.28 -9.29 10.70
CA GLN A 21 2.11 -7.92 11.20
C GLN A 21 0.61 -7.66 11.45
N VAL A 22 0.12 -8.25 12.54
CA VAL A 22 -1.20 -7.98 13.10
C VAL A 22 -1.04 -7.26 14.43
N ARG A 23 -1.93 -6.32 14.76
CA ARG A 23 -1.94 -5.71 16.10
C ARG A 23 -2.09 -6.81 17.16
N LYS A 24 -1.14 -6.89 18.09
CA LYS A 24 -1.11 -7.88 19.20
C LYS A 24 -2.41 -7.99 20.02
N TYR A 25 -3.27 -6.98 19.99
CA TYR A 25 -4.49 -6.89 20.81
C TYR A 25 -5.80 -6.86 20.02
N THR A 26 -5.79 -6.45 18.75
CA THR A 26 -7.02 -6.35 17.92
C THR A 26 -7.04 -7.32 16.74
N GLY A 27 -5.89 -7.91 16.38
CA GLY A 27 -5.77 -8.81 15.24
C GLY A 27 -5.86 -8.10 13.87
N GLU A 28 -6.01 -6.78 13.86
CA GLU A 28 -6.12 -6.01 12.63
C GLU A 28 -4.74 -5.83 11.98
N PRO A 29 -4.66 -5.91 10.62
CA PRO A 29 -3.42 -5.64 9.89
C PRO A 29 -2.84 -4.27 10.25
N TYR A 30 -1.52 -4.15 10.33
CA TYR A 30 -0.84 -2.89 10.60
C TYR A 30 -0.90 -1.94 9.38
N VAL A 31 -2.08 -1.45 9.02
CA VAL A 31 -2.29 -0.56 7.86
C VAL A 31 -2.58 0.89 8.25
N GLU A 32 -2.56 1.21 9.54
CA GLU A 32 -2.81 2.57 10.04
C GLU A 32 -1.77 3.58 9.53
N HIS A 33 -0.50 3.18 9.43
CA HIS A 33 0.55 4.03 8.88
C HIS A 33 0.35 4.30 7.37
N PRO A 34 0.26 3.26 6.50
CA PRO A 34 -0.04 3.46 5.08
C PRO A 34 -1.32 4.27 4.83
N ARG A 35 -2.36 4.06 5.65
CA ARG A 35 -3.61 4.81 5.59
C ARG A 35 -3.41 6.30 5.86
N ALA A 36 -2.62 6.65 6.87
CA ALA A 36 -2.34 8.04 7.21
C ALA A 36 -1.54 8.74 6.09
N VAL A 37 -0.52 8.06 5.55
CA VAL A 37 0.30 8.59 4.44
C VAL A 37 -0.54 8.77 3.18
N ALA A 38 -1.34 7.77 2.80
CA ALA A 38 -2.24 7.85 1.65
C ALA A 38 -3.26 8.99 1.78
N ARG A 39 -3.76 9.25 3.00
CA ARG A 39 -4.64 10.38 3.29
C ARG A 39 -3.92 11.72 3.06
N LEU A 40 -2.69 11.86 3.55
CA LEU A 40 -1.88 13.08 3.34
C LEU A 40 -1.61 13.32 1.86
N VAL A 41 -1.28 12.29 1.09
CA VAL A 41 -1.06 12.39 -0.36
C VAL A 41 -2.33 12.80 -1.08
N ALA A 42 -3.48 12.23 -0.72
CA ALA A 42 -4.77 12.64 -1.28
C ALA A 42 -5.11 14.11 -0.94
N ASP A 43 -4.91 14.51 0.32
CA ASP A 43 -5.19 15.88 0.78
C ASP A 43 -4.23 16.91 0.13
N ALA A 44 -3.03 16.49 -0.25
CA ALA A 44 -2.07 17.31 -1.00
C ALA A 44 -2.38 17.42 -2.51
N GLY A 45 -3.44 16.77 -2.99
CA GLY A 45 -3.84 16.77 -4.41
C GLY A 45 -3.11 15.73 -5.26
N GLY A 46 -2.54 14.68 -4.65
CA GLY A 46 -1.96 13.55 -5.36
C GLY A 46 -2.99 12.79 -6.20
N ASP A 47 -2.54 12.24 -7.32
CA ASP A 47 -3.40 11.41 -8.18
C ASP A 47 -3.65 10.01 -7.57
N ASP A 48 -4.61 9.27 -8.13
CA ASP A 48 -4.96 7.92 -7.66
C ASP A 48 -3.75 6.97 -7.60
N ALA A 49 -2.76 7.15 -8.48
CA ALA A 49 -1.56 6.32 -8.52
C ALA A 49 -0.59 6.66 -7.38
N MET A 50 -0.44 7.94 -7.04
CA MET A 50 0.33 8.40 -5.87
C MET A 50 -0.31 7.93 -4.57
N VAL A 51 -1.63 8.03 -4.45
CA VAL A 51 -2.35 7.54 -3.26
C VAL A 51 -2.24 6.02 -3.15
N ALA A 52 -2.33 5.29 -4.26
CA ALA A 52 -2.10 3.84 -4.26
C ALA A 52 -0.65 3.46 -3.90
N ALA A 53 0.34 4.19 -4.41
CA ALA A 53 1.74 3.97 -4.05
C ALA A 53 1.99 4.21 -2.55
N ALA A 54 1.36 5.24 -1.97
CA ALA A 54 1.41 5.50 -0.53
C ALA A 54 0.80 4.37 0.32
N TRP A 55 -0.22 3.66 -0.18
CA TRP A 55 -0.73 2.46 0.49
C TRP A 55 0.26 1.28 0.44
N LEU A 56 1.12 1.23 -0.57
CA LEU A 56 1.95 0.07 -0.89
C LEU A 56 3.42 0.25 -0.49
N HIS A 57 3.86 1.45 -0.11
CA HIS A 57 5.27 1.73 0.19
C HIS A 57 5.85 0.78 1.25
N ASP A 58 5.18 0.68 2.41
CA ASP A 58 5.56 -0.26 3.48
C ASP A 58 5.41 -1.73 3.07
N VAL A 59 4.59 -2.06 2.08
CA VAL A 59 4.39 -3.46 1.68
C VAL A 59 5.67 -4.02 1.07
N VAL A 60 6.38 -3.23 0.29
CA VAL A 60 7.65 -3.68 -0.32
C VAL A 60 8.78 -3.69 0.71
N GLU A 61 8.76 -2.80 1.71
CA GLU A 61 9.79 -2.72 2.74
C GLU A 61 9.63 -3.76 3.86
N ASP A 62 8.40 -3.98 4.34
CA ASP A 62 8.11 -4.82 5.51
C ASP A 62 7.63 -6.23 5.15
N THR A 63 7.35 -6.52 3.88
CA THR A 63 6.85 -7.82 3.45
C THR A 63 7.74 -8.48 2.40
N ARG A 64 7.29 -9.62 1.86
CA ARG A 64 8.00 -10.35 0.80
C ARG A 64 7.59 -9.93 -0.60
N VAL A 65 6.67 -8.97 -0.72
CA VAL A 65 6.18 -8.50 -2.02
C VAL A 65 7.27 -7.72 -2.73
N SER A 66 7.53 -8.08 -3.98
CA SER A 66 8.51 -7.42 -4.83
C SER A 66 7.92 -6.25 -5.62
N LEU A 67 8.78 -5.32 -6.06
CA LEU A 67 8.39 -4.24 -6.97
C LEU A 67 7.81 -4.75 -8.29
N ASP A 68 8.30 -5.88 -8.78
CA ASP A 68 7.78 -6.48 -10.01
C ASP A 68 6.35 -7.02 -9.82
N GLU A 69 6.01 -7.52 -8.63
CA GLU A 69 4.62 -7.87 -8.29
C GLU A 69 3.73 -6.63 -8.22
N ILE A 70 4.23 -5.52 -7.66
CA ILE A 70 3.49 -4.25 -7.66
C ILE A 70 3.27 -3.76 -9.10
N ARG A 71 4.30 -3.80 -9.97
CA ARG A 71 4.17 -3.48 -11.40
C ARG A 71 3.13 -4.35 -12.09
N GLY A 72 3.18 -5.66 -11.88
CA GLY A 72 2.23 -6.60 -12.50
C GLY A 72 0.78 -6.37 -12.08
N GLN A 73 0.53 -5.94 -10.84
CA GLN A 73 -0.82 -5.79 -10.30
C GLN A 73 -1.40 -4.37 -10.42
N PHE A 74 -0.57 -3.34 -10.39
CA PHE A 74 -0.97 -1.94 -10.33
C PHE A 74 -0.42 -1.07 -11.47
N GLY A 75 0.52 -1.61 -12.26
CA GLY A 75 1.15 -0.94 -13.39
C GLY A 75 2.32 -0.05 -13.00
N ASP A 76 3.10 0.33 -14.01
CA ASP A 76 4.31 1.15 -13.86
C ASP A 76 4.03 2.50 -13.20
N ALA A 77 2.83 3.05 -13.42
CA ALA A 77 2.35 4.27 -12.78
C ALA A 77 2.45 4.22 -11.24
N VAL A 78 2.13 3.09 -10.61
CA VAL A 78 2.20 2.96 -9.16
C VAL A 78 3.61 2.57 -8.72
N ALA A 79 4.24 1.67 -9.49
CA ALA A 79 5.58 1.18 -9.17
C ALA A 79 6.69 2.23 -9.28
N ASP A 80 6.60 3.18 -10.21
CA ASP A 80 7.65 4.17 -10.41
C ASP A 80 7.49 5.40 -9.48
N ARG A 81 6.37 5.47 -8.74
CA ARG A 81 6.03 6.57 -7.82
C ARG A 81 6.19 6.22 -6.34
N GLY A 82 6.26 4.94 -6.00
CA GLY A 82 6.61 4.54 -4.64
C GLY A 82 8.04 5.01 -4.34
N TRP A 83 8.21 5.75 -3.26
CA TRP A 83 9.53 6.03 -2.71
C TRP A 83 9.94 4.80 -1.91
N TRP A 84 10.57 3.83 -2.59
CA TRP A 84 10.90 2.51 -2.06
C TRP A 84 12.19 2.47 -1.22
N GLY A 85 12.52 3.57 -0.53
CA GLY A 85 13.78 3.69 0.20
C GLY A 85 13.90 4.93 1.07
#